data_AF-A0A6M0CAY1-F1
#
_entry.id   AF-A0A6M0CAY1-F1
#
_cell.length_a   1.000
_cell.length_b   1.000
_cell.length_c   1.000
_cell.angle_alpha   90.00
_cell.angle_beta   90.00
_cell.angle_gamma   90.00
#
_symmetry.space_group_name_H-M   'P 1'
#
loop_
_entity.id
_entity.type
_entity.pdbx_description
1 polymer ?
#
loop_
_entity_poly.entity_id
_entity_poly.type
_entity_poly.pdbx_seq_one_letter_code
_entity_poly.pdbx_strand_id
1 'polypeptide(L)'
;LVLGISTKILALTSADECRNLKSQREEAIAKINSQAEIAIEQLNQTIESDEFKERIEQRKQQLREQINALLEDETRLNEAIESNELPSQVKALLEEAQNNPNAVSEFLEQQAEALPTMLIARLRQRQAELIEQIPLLPDECSS
;
A
#
# COMPACT_ATOMS: atom_id res chain seq x y z
N LEU A 1 30.97 0.01 -64.66
CA LEU A 1 29.52 -0.23 -64.55
C LEU A 1 29.33 -1.67 -64.07
N VAL A 2 29.24 -1.89 -62.75
CA VAL A 2 28.69 -3.06 -62.03
C VAL A 2 28.41 -2.51 -60.60
N LEU A 3 27.20 -2.01 -60.30
CA LEU A 3 26.13 -2.69 -59.53
C LEU A 3 26.68 -3.32 -58.24
N GLY A 4 26.49 -2.74 -57.04
CA GLY A 4 25.21 -2.64 -56.32
C GLY A 4 24.96 -3.94 -55.53
N ILE A 5 24.46 -3.86 -54.28
CA ILE A 5 24.20 -4.94 -53.27
C ILE A 5 25.36 -5.05 -52.25
N SER A 6 25.23 -4.94 -50.92
CA SER A 6 24.09 -4.94 -50.00
C SER A 6 24.51 -4.26 -48.68
N THR A 7 24.00 -3.06 -48.39
CA THR A 7 24.07 -2.44 -47.05
C THR A 7 22.84 -2.80 -46.18
N LYS A 8 22.26 -3.98 -46.40
CA LYS A 8 20.97 -4.40 -45.82
C LYS A 8 21.07 -5.45 -44.70
N ILE A 9 22.22 -5.60 -44.02
CA ILE A 9 22.41 -6.62 -42.98
C ILE A 9 22.38 -6.05 -41.54
N LEU A 10 22.44 -4.72 -41.35
CA LEU A 10 22.45 -4.12 -39.99
C LEU A 10 21.08 -3.64 -39.46
N ALA A 11 19.99 -3.76 -40.24
CA ALA A 11 18.67 -3.26 -39.83
C ALA A 11 17.71 -4.35 -39.30
N LEU A 12 18.06 -5.63 -39.44
CA LEU A 12 17.21 -6.74 -39.01
C LEU A 12 17.43 -7.11 -37.53
N THR A 13 18.63 -6.86 -36.99
CA THR A 13 18.94 -7.15 -35.59
C THR A 13 18.18 -6.23 -34.63
N SER A 14 18.08 -4.94 -34.94
CA SER A 14 17.40 -3.97 -34.07
C SER A 14 15.89 -4.18 -33.99
N ALA A 15 15.24 -4.62 -35.07
CA ALA A 15 13.79 -4.88 -35.08
C ALA A 15 13.42 -6.12 -34.24
N ASP A 16 14.20 -7.19 -34.35
CA ASP A 16 14.01 -8.41 -33.55
C ASP A 16 14.36 -8.17 -32.07
N GLU A 17 15.39 -7.38 -31.79
CA GLU A 17 15.74 -6.92 -30.44
C GLU A 17 14.64 -6.07 -29.81
N CYS A 18 14.10 -5.08 -30.54
CA CYS A 18 12.98 -4.27 -30.06
C CYS A 18 11.72 -5.11 -29.81
N ARG A 19 11.41 -6.08 -30.66
CA ARG A 19 10.27 -7.00 -30.44
C ARG A 19 10.48 -7.84 -29.18
N ASN A 20 11.69 -8.35 -28.97
CA ASN A 20 12.03 -9.13 -27.79
C ASN A 20 11.94 -8.29 -26.51
N LEU A 21 12.44 -7.05 -26.52
CA LEU A 21 12.33 -6.12 -25.39
C LEU A 21 10.88 -5.74 -25.07
N LYS A 22 10.05 -5.48 -26.10
CA LYS A 22 8.60 -5.26 -25.94
C LYS A 22 7.94 -6.47 -25.26
N SER A 23 8.20 -7.67 -25.77
CA SER A 23 7.65 -8.92 -25.22
C SER A 23 8.07 -9.15 -23.76
N GLN A 24 9.36 -8.98 -23.44
CA GLN A 24 9.87 -9.16 -22.08
C GLN A 24 9.26 -8.14 -21.11
N ARG A 25 9.10 -6.89 -21.54
CA ARG A 25 8.46 -5.85 -20.75
C ARG A 25 6.99 -6.18 -20.48
N GLU A 26 6.24 -6.55 -21.52
CA GLU A 26 4.84 -6.95 -21.40
C GLU A 26 4.67 -8.17 -20.48
N GLU A 27 5.52 -9.18 -20.62
CA GLU A 27 5.52 -10.36 -19.76
C GLU A 27 5.82 -10.00 -18.29
N ALA A 28 6.80 -9.12 -18.05
CA ALA A 28 7.13 -8.66 -16.71
C ALA A 28 5.96 -7.89 -16.06
N ILE A 29 5.31 -6.99 -16.81
CA ILE A 29 4.12 -6.26 -16.35
C ILE A 29 2.98 -7.23 -16.07
N ALA A 30 2.69 -8.17 -16.98
CA ALA A 30 1.62 -9.15 -16.81
C ALA A 30 1.85 -10.02 -15.57
N LYS A 31 3.09 -10.44 -15.33
CA LYS A 31 3.46 -11.20 -14.14
C LYS A 31 3.25 -10.40 -12.85
N ILE A 32 3.67 -9.13 -12.81
CA ILE A 32 3.46 -8.25 -11.65
C ILE A 32 1.97 -8.05 -11.38
N ASN A 33 1.18 -7.80 -12.43
CA ASN A 33 -0.27 -7.65 -12.31
C ASN A 33 -0.93 -8.91 -11.74
N SER A 34 -0.61 -10.09 -12.29
CA SER A 34 -1.15 -11.36 -11.81
C SER A 34 -0.77 -11.62 -10.35
N GLN A 35 0.47 -11.33 -9.95
CA GLN A 35 0.89 -11.49 -8.55
C GLN A 35 0.15 -10.53 -7.61
N ALA A 36 -0.06 -9.29 -8.02
CA ALA A 36 -0.80 -8.30 -7.24
C ALA A 36 -2.27 -8.69 -7.09
N GLU A 37 -2.92 -9.18 -8.15
CA GLU A 37 -4.30 -9.67 -8.11
C GLU A 37 -4.46 -10.82 -7.13
N ILE A 38 -3.58 -11.83 -7.20
CA ILE A 38 -3.60 -12.98 -6.27
C ILE A 38 -3.41 -12.51 -4.83
N ALA A 39 -2.47 -11.59 -4.59
CA ALA A 39 -2.21 -11.06 -3.24
C ALA A 39 -3.42 -10.27 -2.70
N ILE A 40 -4.07 -9.46 -3.53
CA ILE A 40 -5.28 -8.72 -3.15
C ILE A 40 -6.43 -9.68 -2.86
N GLU A 41 -6.62 -10.72 -3.65
CA GLU A 41 -7.68 -11.71 -3.42
C GLU A 41 -7.46 -12.50 -2.13
N GLN A 42 -6.23 -12.95 -1.87
CA GLN A 42 -5.88 -13.60 -0.59
C GLN A 42 -6.08 -12.67 0.60
N LEU A 43 -5.72 -11.38 0.46
CA LEU A 43 -5.94 -10.38 1.48
C LEU A 43 -7.43 -10.16 1.73
N ASN A 44 -8.27 -10.07 0.69
CA ASN A 44 -9.72 -9.94 0.83
C ASN A 44 -10.32 -11.12 1.60
N GLN A 45 -9.94 -12.36 1.24
CA GLN A 45 -10.37 -13.56 1.98
C GLN A 45 -9.95 -13.49 3.46
N THR A 46 -8.75 -12.98 3.73
CA THR A 46 -8.26 -12.80 5.11
C THR A 46 -9.07 -11.74 5.85
N ILE A 47 -9.32 -10.58 5.24
CA ILE A 47 -10.09 -9.48 5.84
C ILE A 47 -11.52 -9.91 6.15
N GLU A 48 -12.13 -10.71 5.27
CA GLU A 48 -13.49 -11.19 5.44
C GLU A 48 -13.61 -12.32 6.49
N SER A 49 -12.49 -12.96 6.83
CA SER A 49 -12.46 -14.05 7.80
C SER A 49 -12.87 -13.61 9.21
N ASP A 50 -13.56 -14.52 9.92
CA ASP A 50 -13.96 -14.29 11.30
C ASP A 50 -12.75 -14.12 12.23
N GLU A 51 -11.65 -14.84 11.95
CA GLU A 51 -10.40 -14.73 12.70
C GLU A 51 -9.80 -13.31 12.61
N PHE A 52 -9.86 -12.68 11.44
CA PHE A 52 -9.40 -11.31 11.29
C PHE A 52 -10.30 -10.33 12.06
N LYS A 53 -11.63 -10.45 11.92
CA LYS A 53 -12.60 -9.62 12.65
C LYS A 53 -12.42 -9.75 14.16
N GLU A 54 -12.26 -10.97 14.66
CA GLU A 54 -12.04 -11.23 16.08
C GLU A 54 -10.75 -10.58 16.57
N ARG A 55 -9.64 -10.72 15.83
CA ARG A 55 -8.38 -10.04 16.19
C ARG A 55 -8.52 -8.52 16.24
N ILE A 56 -9.27 -7.94 15.30
CA ILE A 56 -9.53 -6.49 15.30
C ILE A 56 -10.32 -6.08 16.53
N GLU A 57 -11.38 -6.80 16.89
CA GLU A 57 -12.17 -6.50 18.08
C GLU A 57 -11.37 -6.67 19.37
N GLN A 58 -10.58 -7.74 19.50
CA GLN A 58 -9.68 -7.93 20.64
C GLN A 58 -8.68 -6.77 20.75
N ARG A 59 -8.12 -6.32 19.63
CA ARG A 59 -7.17 -5.20 19.61
C ARG A 59 -7.84 -3.88 19.97
N LYS A 60 -9.04 -3.61 19.45
CA LYS A 60 -9.84 -2.42 19.81
C LYS A 60 -10.12 -2.40 21.31
N GLN A 61 -10.54 -3.53 21.88
CA GLN A 61 -10.82 -3.62 23.31
C GLN A 61 -9.57 -3.35 24.16
N GLN A 62 -8.43 -3.96 23.83
CA GLN A 62 -7.17 -3.71 24.53
C GLN A 62 -6.74 -2.23 24.47
N LEU A 63 -6.89 -1.59 23.31
CA LEU A 63 -6.55 -0.18 23.14
C LEU A 63 -7.51 0.73 23.89
N ARG A 64 -8.81 0.42 23.85
CA ARG A 64 -9.83 1.15 24.61
C ARG A 64 -9.53 1.13 26.11
N GLU A 65 -9.20 -0.03 26.66
CA GLU A 65 -8.82 -0.18 28.07
C GLU A 65 -7.58 0.64 28.42
N GLN A 66 -6.53 0.59 27.58
CA GLN A 66 -5.31 1.37 27.79
C GLN A 66 -5.55 2.88 27.76
N ILE A 67 -6.35 3.35 26.80
CA ILE A 67 -6.67 4.77 26.67
C ILE A 67 -7.55 5.22 27.83
N ASN A 68 -8.58 4.44 28.19
CA ASN A 68 -9.45 4.79 29.32
C ASN A 68 -8.69 4.83 30.65
N ALA A 69 -7.76 3.88 30.87
CA ALA A 69 -6.91 3.91 32.06
C ALA A 69 -5.98 5.14 32.10
N LEU A 70 -5.57 5.67 30.94
CA LEU A 70 -4.83 6.94 30.87
C LEU A 70 -5.75 8.13 31.16
N LEU A 71 -6.99 8.12 30.66
CA LEU A 71 -7.97 9.20 30.88
C LEU A 71 -8.41 9.31 32.34
N GLU A 72 -8.37 8.22 33.10
CA GLU A 72 -8.64 8.20 34.54
C GLU A 72 -7.52 8.82 35.39
N ASP A 73 -6.31 8.99 34.85
CA ASP A 73 -5.16 9.59 35.52
C ASP A 73 -4.85 10.97 34.93
N GLU A 74 -5.44 12.01 35.49
CA GLU A 74 -5.30 13.39 35.02
C GLU A 74 -3.84 13.87 34.95
N THR A 75 -2.97 13.42 35.86
CA THR A 75 -1.56 13.84 35.86
C THR A 75 -0.84 13.25 34.66
N ARG A 76 -0.98 11.94 34.45
CA ARG A 76 -0.36 11.25 33.31
C ARG A 76 -0.97 11.66 31.98
N LEU A 77 -2.26 11.98 31.96
CA LEU A 77 -2.94 12.48 30.77
C LEU A 77 -2.36 13.83 30.33
N ASN A 78 -2.22 14.78 31.25
CA ASN A 78 -1.66 16.10 30.94
C ASN A 78 -0.20 15.98 30.47
N GLU A 79 0.60 15.15 31.14
CA GLU A 79 1.98 14.85 30.70
C GLU A 79 2.01 14.29 29.27
N ALA A 80 1.12 13.34 28.95
CA ALA A 80 1.04 12.74 27.62
C ALA A 80 0.65 13.75 26.53
N ILE A 81 -0.32 14.62 26.80
CA ILE A 81 -0.78 15.66 25.86
C ILE A 81 0.31 16.71 25.62
N GLU A 82 1.01 17.14 26.68
CA GLU A 82 2.10 18.11 26.59
C GLU A 82 3.39 17.53 25.98
N SER A 83 3.61 16.22 26.12
CA SER A 83 4.79 15.54 25.56
C SER A 83 4.86 15.63 24.04
N ASN A 84 6.04 15.76 23.43
CA ASN A 84 6.20 15.63 21.97
C ASN A 84 6.30 14.16 21.51
N GLU A 85 5.98 13.20 22.37
CA GLU A 85 6.13 11.77 22.10
C GLU A 85 4.91 11.19 21.38
N LEU A 86 3.74 11.80 21.54
CA LEU A 86 2.50 11.34 20.91
C LEU A 86 2.24 12.02 19.54
N PRO A 87 1.79 11.26 18.53
CA PRO A 87 1.28 11.82 17.29
C PRO A 87 0.13 12.80 17.54
N SER A 88 0.03 13.85 16.72
CA SER A 88 -0.99 14.90 16.84
C SER A 88 -2.43 14.36 16.88
N GLN A 89 -2.74 13.35 16.07
CA GLN A 89 -4.06 12.69 16.06
C GLN A 89 -4.38 12.01 17.39
N VAL A 90 -3.38 11.42 18.06
CA VAL A 90 -3.57 10.76 19.36
C VAL A 90 -3.78 11.82 20.45
N LYS A 91 -3.06 12.94 20.41
CA LYS A 91 -3.29 14.05 21.34
C LYS A 91 -4.69 14.63 21.20
N ALA A 92 -5.13 14.90 19.96
CA ALA A 92 -6.47 15.40 19.70
C ALA A 92 -7.55 14.43 20.22
N LEU A 93 -7.35 13.12 20.04
CA LEU A 93 -8.23 12.11 20.61
C LEU A 93 -8.30 12.19 22.15
N LEU A 94 -7.15 12.33 22.81
CA LEU A 94 -7.09 12.44 24.28
C LEU A 94 -7.74 13.73 24.80
N GLU A 95 -7.60 14.84 24.10
CA GLU A 95 -8.29 16.10 24.39
C GLU A 95 -9.81 15.98 24.21
N GLU A 96 -10.25 15.34 23.13
CA GLU A 96 -11.67 15.12 22.85
C GLU A 96 -12.30 14.16 23.87
N ALA A 97 -11.60 13.07 24.19
CA ALA A 97 -12.10 12.02 25.08
C ALA A 97 -12.32 12.49 26.52
N GLN A 98 -11.67 13.58 26.96
CA GLN A 98 -11.95 14.22 28.26
C GLN A 98 -13.39 14.72 28.36
N ASN A 99 -13.99 15.13 27.25
CA ASN A 99 -15.33 15.72 27.20
C ASN A 99 -16.36 14.81 26.52
N ASN A 100 -15.89 13.83 25.73
CA ASN A 100 -16.70 12.86 25.02
C ASN A 100 -16.24 11.42 25.34
N PRO A 101 -16.92 10.69 26.24
CA PRO A 101 -16.52 9.33 26.59
C PRO A 101 -16.62 8.33 25.42
N ASN A 102 -17.32 8.68 24.33
CA ASN A 102 -17.44 7.83 23.15
C ASN A 102 -16.31 8.06 22.13
N ALA A 103 -15.56 9.16 22.22
CA ALA A 103 -14.55 9.54 21.23
C ALA A 103 -13.51 8.43 20.98
N VAL A 104 -13.07 7.75 22.05
CA VAL A 104 -12.13 6.61 21.95
C VAL A 104 -12.72 5.48 21.12
N SER A 105 -13.98 5.11 21.38
CA SER A 105 -14.63 4.03 20.66
C SER A 105 -14.87 4.39 19.20
N GLU A 106 -15.32 5.61 18.92
CA GLU A 106 -15.55 6.11 17.56
C GLU A 106 -14.25 6.16 16.75
N PHE A 107 -13.16 6.67 17.35
CA PHE A 107 -11.86 6.70 16.70
C PHE A 107 -11.34 5.29 16.37
N LEU A 108 -11.43 4.35 17.32
CA LEU A 108 -10.99 2.98 17.10
C LEU A 108 -11.84 2.25 16.05
N GLU A 109 -13.13 2.56 15.96
CA GLU A 109 -14.00 2.05 14.90
C GLU A 109 -13.56 2.59 13.53
N GLN A 110 -13.40 3.90 13.40
CA GLN A 110 -12.97 4.52 12.13
C GLN A 110 -11.61 3.97 11.65
N GLN A 111 -10.66 3.77 12.57
CA GLN A 111 -9.37 3.18 12.25
C GLN A 111 -9.49 1.73 11.77
N ALA A 112 -10.38 0.94 12.40
CA ALA A 112 -10.64 -0.44 12.01
C ALA A 112 -11.33 -0.53 10.64
N GLU A 113 -12.34 0.30 10.40
CA GLU A 113 -13.06 0.37 9.11
C GLU A 113 -12.15 0.80 7.96
N ALA A 114 -11.21 1.72 8.21
CA ALA A 114 -10.27 2.18 7.19
C ALA A 114 -9.17 1.15 6.86
N LEU A 115 -8.86 0.23 7.79
CA LEU A 115 -7.72 -0.67 7.69
C LEU A 115 -7.75 -1.55 6.42
N PRO A 116 -8.85 -2.23 6.06
CA PRO A 116 -8.97 -2.96 4.80
C PRO A 116 -8.56 -2.16 3.57
N THR A 117 -9.13 -0.95 3.42
CA THR A 117 -8.85 -0.09 2.28
C THR A 117 -7.38 0.34 2.24
N MET A 118 -6.79 0.66 3.40
CA MET A 118 -5.36 1.00 3.49
C MET A 118 -4.45 -0.16 3.08
N LEU A 119 -4.76 -1.39 3.50
CA LEU A 119 -3.96 -2.58 3.16
C LEU A 119 -4.00 -2.87 1.66
N ILE A 120 -5.19 -2.81 1.04
CA ILE A 120 -5.35 -3.00 -0.41
C ILE A 120 -4.65 -1.88 -1.18
N ALA A 121 -4.79 -0.62 -0.75
CA ALA A 121 -4.13 0.52 -1.37
C ALA A 121 -2.59 0.36 -1.35
N ARG A 122 -2.02 -0.15 -0.25
CA ARG A 122 -0.59 -0.44 -0.15
C ARG A 122 -0.13 -1.51 -1.16
N LEU A 123 -0.92 -2.56 -1.38
CA LEU A 123 -0.61 -3.57 -2.40
C LEU A 123 -0.64 -2.98 -3.81
N ARG A 124 -1.62 -2.12 -4.12
CA ARG A 124 -1.70 -1.42 -5.42
C ARG A 124 -0.55 -0.44 -5.61
N GLN A 125 -0.17 0.30 -4.57
CA GLN A 125 1.00 1.17 -4.60
C GLN A 125 2.25 0.34 -4.89
N ARG A 126 2.42 -0.79 -4.20
CA ARG A 126 3.58 -1.66 -4.42
C ARG A 126 3.62 -2.24 -5.83
N GLN A 127 2.46 -2.61 -6.39
CA GLN A 127 2.33 -3.02 -7.78
C GLN A 127 2.83 -1.91 -8.73
N ALA A 128 2.37 -0.66 -8.53
CA ALA A 128 2.79 0.48 -9.35
C ALA A 128 4.30 0.74 -9.24
N GLU A 129 4.87 0.72 -8.03
CA GLU A 129 6.32 0.87 -7.79
C GLU A 129 7.13 -0.21 -8.51
N LEU A 130 6.63 -1.45 -8.58
CA LEU A 130 7.31 -2.55 -9.27
C LEU A 130 7.25 -2.38 -10.79
N ILE A 131 6.12 -1.89 -11.33
CA ILE A 131 5.98 -1.59 -12.75
C ILE A 131 6.89 -0.42 -13.17
N GLU A 132 7.00 0.61 -12.34
CA GLU A 132 7.86 1.77 -12.59
C GLU A 132 9.35 1.40 -12.63
N GLN A 133 9.75 0.37 -11.87
CA GLN A 133 11.11 -0.17 -11.90
C GLN A 133 11.43 -0.97 -13.18
N ILE A 134 10.43 -1.32 -14.00
CA ILE A 134 10.68 -1.99 -15.27
C ILE A 134 11.26 -0.97 -16.27
N PRO A 135 12.43 -1.24 -16.88
CA PRO A 135 13.05 -0.32 -17.81
C PRO A 135 12.10 0.12 -18.92
N LEU A 136 12.14 1.42 -19.23
CA LEU A 136 11.47 1.97 -20.40
C LEU A 136 12.09 1.38 -21.67
N LEU A 137 11.25 1.24 -22.71
CA LEU A 137 11.75 0.84 -24.02
C LEU A 137 12.65 1.94 -24.56
N PRO A 138 13.76 1.59 -25.24
CA PRO A 138 14.56 2.56 -25.97
C PRO A 138 13.70 3.35 -26.98
N ASP A 139 14.05 4.61 -27.26
CA ASP A 139 13.27 5.45 -28.19
C ASP A 139 13.13 4.82 -29.58
N GLU A 140 14.17 4.12 -30.05
CA GLU A 140 14.19 3.36 -31.30
C GLU A 140 13.22 2.17 -31.34
N CYS A 141 12.78 1.72 -30.16
CA CYS A 141 11.76 0.69 -29.99
C CYS A 141 10.39 1.26 -29.63
N SER A 142 10.23 2.57 -29.42
CA SER A 142 8.97 3.17 -28.94
C SER A 142 7.97 3.50 -30.07
N SER A 143 8.43 3.49 -31.33
CA SER A 143 7.60 3.67 -32.54
C SER A 143 6.96 2.39 -33.07
#